data_AF-A0A0W0SXS6-F1
#
_entry.id   AF-A0A0W0SXS6-F1
#
_cell.length_a   1.000
_cell.length_b   1.000
_cell.length_c   1.000
_cell.angle_alpha   90.00
_cell.angle_beta   90.00
_cell.angle_gamma   90.00
#
_symmetry.space_group_name_H-M   'P 1'
#
loop_
_entity.id
_entity.type
_entity.pdbx_description
1 polymer ?
#
loop_
_entity_poly.entity_id
_entity_poly.type
_entity_poly.pdbx_seq_one_letter_code
_entity_poly.pdbx_strand_id
1 'polypeptide(L)'
;MTRNNESKINHFMVTAPSGVVLTAAWLEEHGVSSKLAWWYVHSGLLEKLGTNAYKKAGDLITWAGAINALQTQLAAPIHLGAKTALHLLGLGHFVSMQSMQHIMLFAPTTIKIPKWLLANTWDAEIEIYKSSLFSNDQGLVERSINGLNLKISSPERAALELLYLYPQHQSLNEITYLIENLTQLRPKVIQALLEDCHSIKVKRLFLHLCEQFNHPWFSSLDLTKIDLGKGKRVLAKGGKYFPKYKLSLPEVKE
;
A
#
# COMPACT_ATOMS: atom_id res chain seq x y z
N MET A 1 4.83 -45.87 2.59
CA MET A 1 4.06 -44.67 2.99
C MET A 1 3.19 -45.08 4.17
N THR A 2 3.18 -44.33 5.28
CA THR A 2 2.37 -44.67 6.46
C THR A 2 1.02 -43.94 6.38
N ARG A 3 -0.04 -44.60 6.85
CA ARG A 3 -1.45 -44.12 6.85
C ARG A 3 -1.64 -42.69 7.40
N ASN A 4 -0.73 -42.24 8.27
CA ASN A 4 -0.72 -40.89 8.86
C ASN A 4 -0.30 -39.79 7.84
N ASN A 5 0.49 -40.11 6.83
CA ASN A 5 0.87 -39.14 5.79
C ASN A 5 -0.27 -38.90 4.79
N GLU A 6 -1.03 -39.93 4.42
CA GLU A 6 -2.19 -39.80 3.52
C GLU A 6 -3.29 -38.93 4.13
N SER A 7 -3.59 -39.11 5.43
CA SER A 7 -4.55 -38.25 6.13
C SER A 7 -4.10 -36.79 6.20
N LYS A 8 -2.80 -36.53 6.36
CA LYS A 8 -2.22 -35.18 6.38
C LYS A 8 -2.21 -34.51 5.00
N ILE A 9 -1.96 -35.28 3.93
CA ILE A 9 -2.06 -34.80 2.54
C ILE A 9 -3.49 -34.36 2.25
N ASN A 10 -4.48 -35.22 2.55
CA ASN A 10 -5.88 -34.92 2.29
C ASN A 10 -6.36 -33.73 3.11
N HIS A 11 -5.94 -33.62 4.38
CA HIS A 11 -6.26 -32.45 5.20
C HIS A 11 -5.66 -31.16 4.64
N PHE A 12 -4.37 -31.18 4.29
CA PHE A 12 -3.70 -30.01 3.68
C PHE A 12 -4.36 -29.58 2.37
N MET A 13 -4.71 -30.51 1.49
CA MET A 13 -5.34 -30.19 0.20
C MET A 13 -6.73 -29.55 0.37
N VAL A 14 -7.43 -29.86 1.46
CA VAL A 14 -8.74 -29.28 1.78
C VAL A 14 -8.61 -27.93 2.48
N THR A 15 -7.60 -27.74 3.35
CA THR A 15 -7.46 -26.52 4.16
C THR A 15 -6.61 -25.43 3.51
N ALA A 16 -5.72 -25.78 2.58
CA ALA A 16 -4.84 -24.80 1.94
C ALA A 16 -5.63 -23.84 1.03
N PRO A 17 -5.58 -22.52 1.29
CA PRO A 17 -6.25 -21.54 0.46
C PRO A 17 -5.69 -21.56 -0.98
N SER A 18 -6.58 -21.40 -1.96
CA SER A 18 -6.19 -21.18 -3.37
C SER A 18 -5.92 -19.70 -3.63
N GLY A 19 -5.13 -19.40 -4.66
CA GLY A 19 -4.90 -18.04 -5.15
C GLY A 19 -4.04 -17.17 -4.22
N VAL A 20 -3.38 -17.76 -3.22
CA VAL A 20 -2.50 -17.06 -2.29
C VAL A 20 -1.15 -17.75 -2.16
N VAL A 21 -0.12 -16.98 -1.81
CA VAL A 21 1.18 -17.56 -1.45
C VAL A 21 1.04 -18.28 -0.11
N LEU A 22 1.57 -19.49 -0.02
CA LEU A 22 1.67 -20.26 1.22
C LEU A 22 3.08 -20.07 1.78
N THR A 23 3.20 -19.33 2.88
CA THR A 23 4.50 -19.13 3.53
C THR A 23 4.90 -20.36 4.35
N ALA A 24 6.19 -20.54 4.60
CA ALA A 24 6.65 -21.61 5.48
C ALA A 24 6.03 -21.51 6.89
N ALA A 25 5.85 -20.28 7.40
CA ALA A 25 5.19 -20.04 8.69
C ALA A 25 3.75 -20.55 8.68
N TRP A 26 2.97 -20.20 7.64
CA TRP A 26 1.60 -20.68 7.51
C TRP A 26 1.53 -22.21 7.37
N LEU A 27 2.43 -22.81 6.59
CA LEU A 27 2.52 -24.27 6.45
C LEU A 27 2.79 -24.94 7.81
N GLU A 28 3.72 -24.41 8.60
CA GLU A 28 4.06 -24.94 9.92
C GLU A 28 2.89 -24.81 10.91
N GLU A 29 2.20 -23.67 10.92
CA GLU A 29 0.98 -23.46 11.72
C GLU A 29 -0.12 -24.48 11.37
N HIS A 30 -0.17 -24.94 10.12
CA HIS A 30 -1.13 -25.93 9.63
C HIS A 30 -0.56 -27.37 9.64
N GLY A 31 0.50 -27.62 10.41
CA GLY A 31 1.04 -28.96 10.66
C GLY A 31 1.93 -29.52 9.54
N VAL A 32 2.33 -28.69 8.58
CA VAL A 32 3.24 -29.04 7.48
C VAL A 32 4.65 -28.58 7.82
N SER A 33 5.46 -29.50 8.36
CA SER A 33 6.88 -29.24 8.65
C SER A 33 7.68 -28.97 7.37
N SER A 34 8.86 -28.36 7.49
CA SER A 34 9.73 -28.09 6.34
C SER A 34 10.12 -29.38 5.57
N LYS A 35 10.24 -30.52 6.26
CA LYS A 35 10.45 -31.84 5.64
C LYS A 35 9.22 -32.30 4.83
N LEU A 36 8.02 -32.06 5.34
CA LEU A 36 6.79 -32.40 4.63
C LEU A 36 6.55 -31.45 3.45
N ALA A 37 6.81 -30.16 3.61
CA ALA A 37 6.78 -29.19 2.51
C ALA A 37 7.76 -29.56 1.40
N TRP A 38 8.98 -30.00 1.75
CA TRP A 38 9.94 -30.54 0.78
C TRP A 38 9.34 -31.74 0.02
N TRP A 39 8.72 -32.69 0.73
CA TRP A 39 8.10 -33.85 0.09
C TRP A 39 6.92 -33.45 -0.81
N TYR A 40 6.06 -32.51 -0.38
CA TYR A 40 4.97 -31.97 -1.21
C TYR A 40 5.47 -31.30 -2.48
N VAL A 41 6.62 -30.63 -2.44
CA VAL A 41 7.25 -30.10 -3.66
C VAL A 41 7.72 -31.23 -4.59
N HIS A 42 8.37 -32.26 -4.05
CA HIS A 42 8.88 -33.38 -4.85
C HIS A 42 7.77 -34.28 -5.40
N SER A 43 6.63 -34.37 -4.71
CA SER A 43 5.46 -35.12 -5.16
C SER A 43 4.55 -34.31 -6.10
N GLY A 44 4.87 -33.04 -6.38
CA GLY A 44 4.08 -32.17 -7.26
C GLY A 44 2.77 -31.65 -6.64
N LEU A 45 2.65 -31.63 -5.31
CA LEU A 45 1.51 -31.02 -4.61
C LEU A 45 1.72 -29.52 -4.35
N LEU A 46 2.97 -29.12 -4.13
CA LEU A 46 3.40 -27.73 -3.97
C LEU A 46 4.39 -27.35 -5.06
N GLU A 47 4.37 -26.09 -5.45
CA GLU A 47 5.43 -25.45 -6.23
C GLU A 47 6.15 -24.42 -5.36
N LYS A 48 7.47 -24.28 -5.54
CA LYS A 48 8.28 -23.34 -4.78
C LYS A 48 8.36 -22.01 -5.51
N LEU A 49 7.96 -20.93 -4.84
CA LEU A 49 8.09 -19.55 -5.35
C LEU A 49 9.40 -18.90 -4.90
N GLY A 50 10.01 -19.40 -3.83
CA GLY A 50 11.30 -18.95 -3.36
C GLY A 50 11.59 -19.45 -1.96
N THR A 51 12.52 -18.78 -1.26
CA THR A 51 12.78 -19.11 0.15
C THR A 51 11.53 -18.85 0.99
N ASN A 52 11.07 -19.88 1.68
CA ASN A 52 9.91 -19.86 2.59
C ASN A 52 8.58 -19.45 1.94
N ALA A 53 8.44 -19.62 0.62
CA ALA A 53 7.22 -19.32 -0.11
C ALA A 53 6.90 -20.40 -1.14
N TYR A 54 5.65 -20.82 -1.13
CA TYR A 54 5.12 -21.92 -1.92
C TYR A 54 3.76 -21.54 -2.49
N LYS A 55 3.29 -22.34 -3.43
CA LYS A 55 1.89 -22.33 -3.90
C LYS A 55 1.42 -23.75 -4.15
N LYS A 56 0.11 -23.97 -4.17
CA LYS A 56 -0.44 -25.24 -4.67
C LYS A 56 -0.03 -25.43 -6.13
N ALA A 57 0.29 -26.67 -6.50
CA ALA A 57 0.64 -26.97 -7.88
C ALA A 57 -0.52 -26.63 -8.82
N GLY A 58 -0.21 -25.99 -9.95
CA GLY A 58 -1.20 -25.51 -10.92
C GLY A 58 -2.01 -24.27 -10.48
N ASP A 59 -1.79 -23.74 -9.28
CA ASP A 59 -2.51 -22.57 -8.80
C ASP A 59 -1.98 -21.27 -9.45
N LEU A 60 -2.90 -20.34 -9.72
CA LEU A 60 -2.60 -19.03 -10.28
C LEU A 60 -2.70 -18.00 -9.15
N ILE A 61 -1.57 -17.38 -8.82
CA ILE A 61 -1.50 -16.38 -7.76
C ILE A 61 -1.31 -15.01 -8.40
N THR A 62 -2.19 -14.09 -8.04
CA THR A 62 -2.11 -12.68 -8.41
C THR A 62 -1.31 -11.89 -7.38
N TRP A 63 -0.98 -10.64 -7.71
CA TRP A 63 -0.35 -9.70 -6.77
C TRP A 63 -1.14 -9.62 -5.44
N ALA A 64 -2.47 -9.72 -5.49
CA ALA A 64 -3.35 -9.66 -4.33
C ALA A 64 -3.11 -10.84 -3.39
N GLY A 65 -2.95 -12.05 -3.94
CA GLY A 65 -2.62 -13.25 -3.19
C GLY A 65 -1.23 -13.20 -2.54
N ALA A 66 -0.27 -12.59 -3.22
CA ALA A 66 1.07 -12.37 -2.68
C ALA A 66 1.06 -11.37 -1.52
N ILE A 67 0.41 -10.21 -1.67
CA ILE A 67 0.34 -9.19 -0.63
C ILE A 67 -0.51 -9.65 0.55
N ASN A 68 -1.61 -10.38 0.30
CA ASN A 68 -2.42 -10.96 1.36
C ASN A 68 -1.60 -11.89 2.25
N ALA A 69 -0.75 -12.76 1.67
CA ALA A 69 0.12 -13.65 2.44
C ALA A 69 1.11 -12.87 3.32
N LEU A 70 1.67 -11.77 2.81
CA LEU A 70 2.54 -10.91 3.61
C LEU A 70 1.79 -10.26 4.77
N GLN A 71 0.58 -9.75 4.53
CA GLN A 71 -0.23 -9.07 5.55
C GLN A 71 -0.76 -10.03 6.61
N THR A 72 -1.23 -11.21 6.21
CA THR A 72 -1.98 -12.12 7.10
C THR A 72 -1.10 -13.21 7.70
N GLN A 73 -0.20 -13.81 6.91
CA GLN A 73 0.62 -14.94 7.36
C GLN A 73 1.94 -14.50 7.97
N LEU A 74 2.53 -13.39 7.49
CA LEU A 74 3.77 -12.85 8.05
C LEU A 74 3.54 -11.66 8.99
N ALA A 75 2.28 -11.23 9.15
CA ALA A 75 1.91 -10.02 9.89
C ALA A 75 2.77 -8.80 9.49
N ALA A 76 3.17 -8.71 8.21
CA ALA A 76 4.03 -7.65 7.74
C ALA A 76 3.24 -6.32 7.74
N PRO A 77 3.75 -5.24 8.37
CA PRO A 77 3.08 -3.94 8.40
C PRO A 77 3.18 -3.23 7.05
N ILE A 78 2.57 -3.81 6.01
CA ILE A 78 2.54 -3.27 4.65
C ILE A 78 1.09 -3.04 4.23
N HIS A 79 0.87 -2.07 3.34
CA HIS A 79 -0.46 -1.74 2.85
C HIS A 79 -0.42 -1.19 1.43
N LEU A 80 -1.52 -1.36 0.70
CA LEU A 80 -1.69 -0.71 -0.59
C LEU A 80 -1.96 0.77 -0.36
N GLY A 81 -1.17 1.64 -0.98
CA GLY A 81 -1.24 3.09 -0.76
C GLY A 81 -1.47 3.89 -2.02
N ALA A 82 -1.46 5.21 -1.86
CA ALA A 82 -1.49 6.17 -2.98
C ALA A 82 -2.55 5.85 -4.06
N LYS A 83 -2.17 5.83 -5.35
CA LYS A 83 -3.11 5.65 -6.48
C LYS A 83 -3.82 4.30 -6.43
N THR A 84 -3.12 3.24 -6.06
CA THR A 84 -3.68 1.89 -5.94
C THR A 84 -4.81 1.87 -4.91
N ALA A 85 -4.62 2.49 -3.75
CA ALA A 85 -5.65 2.57 -2.73
C ALA A 85 -6.88 3.36 -3.19
N LEU A 86 -6.67 4.53 -3.82
CA LEU A 86 -7.77 5.33 -4.37
C LEU A 86 -8.56 4.56 -5.43
N HIS A 87 -7.86 3.86 -6.33
CA HIS A 87 -8.49 3.04 -7.35
C HIS A 87 -9.36 1.93 -6.73
N LEU A 88 -8.81 1.18 -5.78
CA LEU A 88 -9.52 0.09 -5.10
C LEU A 88 -10.72 0.57 -4.25
N LEU A 89 -10.76 1.85 -3.90
CA LEU A 89 -11.88 2.49 -3.22
C LEU A 89 -12.95 3.03 -4.16
N GLY A 90 -12.83 2.82 -5.48
CA GLY A 90 -13.74 3.37 -6.48
C GLY A 90 -13.52 4.86 -6.75
N LEU A 91 -12.46 5.45 -6.19
CA LEU A 91 -12.00 6.81 -6.50
C LEU A 91 -11.02 6.81 -7.68
N GLY A 92 -10.94 5.69 -8.38
CA GLY A 92 -10.10 5.45 -9.56
C GLY A 92 -10.60 6.10 -10.84
N HIS A 93 -11.81 6.71 -10.87
CA HIS A 93 -12.30 7.43 -12.04
C HIS A 93 -11.39 8.61 -12.45
N PHE A 94 -10.53 9.05 -11.53
CA PHE A 94 -9.52 10.10 -11.72
C PHE A 94 -8.12 9.53 -11.99
N VAL A 95 -7.96 8.22 -11.97
CA VAL A 95 -6.69 7.50 -12.11
C VAL A 95 -6.74 6.72 -13.43
N SER A 96 -5.78 6.91 -14.33
CA SER A 96 -5.80 6.25 -15.65
C SER A 96 -5.91 4.72 -15.51
N MET A 97 -6.54 4.03 -16.47
CA MET A 97 -6.66 2.55 -16.46
C MET A 97 -5.29 1.84 -16.38
N GLN A 98 -4.21 2.50 -16.82
CA GLN A 98 -2.83 2.01 -16.70
C GLN A 98 -2.37 1.88 -15.23
N SER A 99 -3.00 2.58 -14.30
CA SER A 99 -2.62 2.56 -12.88
C SER A 99 -2.76 1.20 -12.20
N MET A 100 -3.60 0.30 -12.71
CA MET A 100 -3.71 -1.06 -12.18
C MET A 100 -2.62 -2.01 -12.71
N GLN A 101 -1.78 -1.54 -13.65
CA GLN A 101 -0.54 -2.23 -14.00
C GLN A 101 0.55 -2.03 -12.94
N HIS A 102 0.42 -1.01 -12.08
CA HIS A 102 1.40 -0.64 -11.05
C HIS A 102 0.76 -0.60 -9.66
N ILE A 103 1.11 -1.58 -8.82
CA ILE A 103 0.64 -1.73 -7.45
C ILE A 103 1.59 -1.02 -6.50
N MET A 104 1.14 0.11 -5.94
CA MET A 104 1.88 0.91 -4.98
C MET A 104 1.75 0.33 -3.58
N LEU A 105 2.81 -0.34 -3.14
CA LEU A 105 2.90 -0.99 -1.85
C LEU A 105 3.75 -0.15 -0.89
N PHE A 106 3.16 0.30 0.21
CA PHE A 106 3.87 1.04 1.25
C PHE A 106 4.34 0.11 2.36
N ALA A 107 5.53 0.41 2.88
CA ALA A 107 6.21 -0.40 3.87
C ALA A 107 7.08 0.47 4.79
N PRO A 108 7.26 0.10 6.08
CA PRO A 108 8.23 0.76 6.95
C PRO A 108 9.66 0.68 6.42
N THR A 109 10.47 1.70 6.70
CA THR A 109 11.87 1.75 6.24
C THR A 109 12.73 0.58 6.72
N THR A 110 12.40 0.04 7.90
CA THR A 110 13.11 -1.06 8.55
C THR A 110 12.75 -2.44 8.04
N ILE A 111 11.59 -2.61 7.38
CA ILE A 111 11.12 -3.95 7.00
C ILE A 111 11.94 -4.51 5.84
N LYS A 112 12.22 -5.82 5.90
CA LYS A 112 12.83 -6.57 4.80
C LYS A 112 11.73 -7.17 3.94
N ILE A 113 11.70 -6.79 2.67
CA ILE A 113 10.78 -7.39 1.70
C ILE A 113 11.29 -8.78 1.34
N PRO A 114 10.45 -9.83 1.41
CA PRO A 114 10.88 -11.17 1.02
C PRO A 114 11.33 -11.22 -0.44
N LYS A 115 12.47 -11.86 -0.69
CA LYS A 115 13.05 -11.96 -2.04
C LYS A 115 12.10 -12.60 -3.05
N TRP A 116 11.27 -13.54 -2.61
CA TRP A 116 10.29 -14.20 -3.48
C TRP A 116 9.24 -13.21 -4.02
N LEU A 117 8.91 -12.13 -3.31
CA LEU A 117 7.97 -11.13 -3.84
C LEU A 117 8.55 -10.44 -5.08
N LEU A 118 9.85 -10.16 -5.04
CA LEU A 118 10.59 -9.43 -6.09
C LEU A 118 11.06 -10.33 -7.24
N ALA A 119 11.26 -11.62 -6.97
CA ALA A 119 11.82 -12.57 -7.93
C ALA A 119 10.75 -13.27 -8.80
N ASN A 120 9.48 -13.12 -8.47
CA ASN A 120 8.37 -13.71 -9.24
C ASN A 120 7.64 -12.64 -10.03
N THR A 121 7.08 -13.04 -11.17
CA THR A 121 6.19 -12.19 -11.97
C THR A 121 4.75 -12.34 -11.48
N TRP A 122 4.08 -11.21 -11.30
CA TRP A 122 2.67 -11.14 -10.94
C TRP A 122 1.88 -10.57 -12.12
N ASP A 123 0.55 -10.57 -12.01
CA ASP A 123 -0.38 -9.96 -12.97
C ASP A 123 -0.38 -8.41 -12.92
N ALA A 124 0.48 -7.80 -12.09
CA ALA A 124 0.82 -6.38 -12.08
C ALA A 124 2.24 -6.15 -11.54
N GLU A 125 2.88 -5.04 -11.91
CA GLU A 125 4.16 -4.61 -11.36
C GLU A 125 3.98 -4.07 -9.95
N ILE A 126 4.80 -4.51 -8.99
CA ILE A 126 4.73 -4.06 -7.60
C ILE A 126 5.81 -3.00 -7.35
N GLU A 127 5.38 -1.77 -7.09
CA GLU A 127 6.24 -0.66 -6.72
C GLU A 127 6.26 -0.51 -5.19
N ILE A 128 7.44 -0.68 -4.60
CA ILE A 128 7.57 -0.67 -3.14
C ILE A 128 8.12 0.67 -2.66
N TYR A 129 7.33 1.37 -1.86
CA TYR A 129 7.65 2.65 -1.27
C TYR A 129 7.92 2.51 0.23
N LYS A 130 9.20 2.56 0.59
CA LYS A 130 9.61 2.57 1.99
C LYS A 130 9.44 3.96 2.59
N SER A 131 8.68 4.05 3.68
CA SER A 131 8.33 5.33 4.28
C SER A 131 8.19 5.24 5.80
N SER A 132 8.46 6.36 6.46
CA SER A 132 8.17 6.60 7.87
C SER A 132 7.19 7.78 8.03
N LEU A 133 6.28 7.92 7.06
CA LEU A 133 5.36 9.06 6.97
C LEU A 133 4.46 9.19 8.20
N PHE A 134 4.07 8.08 8.82
CA PHE A 134 3.19 7.98 9.99
C PHE A 134 3.79 7.03 11.02
N SER A 135 3.41 7.19 12.29
CA SER A 135 3.84 6.33 13.40
C SER A 135 2.93 5.11 13.58
N ASN A 136 1.72 5.16 13.04
CA ASN A 136 0.68 4.17 13.33
C ASN A 136 -0.13 3.79 12.08
N ASP A 137 -1.11 2.92 12.29
CA ASP A 137 -2.02 2.38 11.27
C ASP A 137 -3.25 3.27 11.02
N GLN A 138 -3.26 4.52 11.48
CA GLN A 138 -4.37 5.43 11.24
C GLN A 138 -4.64 5.59 9.74
N GLY A 139 -5.91 5.69 9.38
CA GLY A 139 -6.30 5.80 7.99
C GLY A 139 -6.00 4.55 7.16
N LEU A 140 -5.78 3.38 7.76
CA LEU A 140 -5.84 2.10 7.07
C LEU A 140 -7.25 1.50 7.17
N VAL A 141 -7.70 0.85 6.11
CA VAL A 141 -9.00 0.19 5.98
C VAL A 141 -8.83 -1.16 5.30
N GLU A 142 -9.81 -2.05 5.46
CA GLU A 142 -9.83 -3.34 4.77
C GLU A 142 -10.73 -3.29 3.54
N ARG A 143 -10.27 -3.91 2.45
CA ARG A 143 -11.06 -4.17 1.24
C ARG A 143 -10.87 -5.59 0.77
N SER A 144 -11.99 -6.23 0.42
CA SER A 144 -12.00 -7.56 -0.17
C SER A 144 -11.79 -7.47 -1.68
N ILE A 145 -10.78 -8.17 -2.19
CA ILE A 145 -10.43 -8.26 -3.61
C ILE A 145 -10.36 -9.75 -3.96
N ASN A 146 -11.26 -10.22 -4.83
CA ASN A 146 -11.38 -11.64 -5.17
C ASN A 146 -11.49 -12.56 -3.95
N GLY A 147 -12.20 -12.11 -2.90
CA GLY A 147 -12.36 -12.85 -1.64
C GLY A 147 -11.19 -12.71 -0.66
N LEU A 148 -10.13 -11.99 -1.02
CA LEU A 148 -8.98 -11.72 -0.15
C LEU A 148 -9.12 -10.36 0.51
N ASN A 149 -9.14 -10.33 1.85
CA ASN A 149 -9.09 -9.08 2.59
C ASN A 149 -7.67 -8.50 2.56
N LEU A 150 -7.56 -7.28 2.07
CA LEU A 150 -6.31 -6.54 1.95
C LEU A 150 -6.40 -5.24 2.74
N LYS A 151 -5.33 -4.92 3.46
CA LYS A 151 -5.18 -3.64 4.16
C LYS A 151 -4.70 -2.58 3.17
N ILE A 152 -5.45 -1.50 3.06
CA ILE A 152 -5.21 -0.40 2.12
C ILE A 152 -5.34 0.96 2.83
N SER A 153 -4.76 2.00 2.24
CA SER A 153 -4.97 3.37 2.68
C SER A 153 -6.41 3.83 2.42
N SER A 154 -7.00 4.48 3.41
CA SER A 154 -8.18 5.35 3.24
C SER A 154 -7.87 6.50 2.28
N PRO A 155 -8.90 7.18 1.71
CA PRO A 155 -8.66 8.29 0.81
C PRO A 155 -7.79 9.39 1.42
N GLU A 156 -7.96 9.66 2.72
CA GLU A 156 -7.17 10.66 3.44
C GLU A 156 -5.68 10.29 3.50
N ARG A 157 -5.37 9.04 3.83
CA ARG A 157 -3.98 8.56 3.92
C ARG A 157 -3.35 8.44 2.53
N ALA A 158 -4.10 7.93 1.55
CA ALA A 158 -3.64 7.78 0.18
C ALA A 158 -3.29 9.14 -0.45
N ALA A 159 -4.05 10.20 -0.15
CA ALA A 159 -3.77 11.56 -0.57
C ALA A 159 -2.40 12.05 -0.05
N LEU A 160 -2.12 11.85 1.24
CA LEU A 160 -0.83 12.25 1.84
C LEU A 160 0.34 11.42 1.32
N GLU A 161 0.11 10.13 1.04
CA GLU A 161 1.09 9.23 0.41
C GLU A 161 1.43 9.67 -1.02
N LEU A 162 0.45 10.08 -1.82
CA LEU A 162 0.67 10.66 -3.15
C LEU A 162 1.61 11.88 -3.09
N LEU A 163 1.35 12.80 -2.16
CA LEU A 163 2.17 13.99 -1.97
C LEU A 163 3.57 13.66 -1.44
N TYR A 164 3.71 12.53 -0.73
CA TYR A 164 5.01 12.05 -0.28
C TYR A 164 5.88 11.63 -1.47
N LEU A 165 5.28 11.02 -2.49
CA LEU A 165 5.96 10.53 -3.69
C LEU A 165 6.39 11.62 -4.68
N TYR A 166 5.83 12.84 -4.59
CA TYR A 166 6.26 13.98 -5.40
C TYR A 166 7.58 14.60 -4.87
N PRO A 167 8.54 15.02 -5.72
CA PRO A 167 8.55 14.95 -7.18
C PRO A 167 9.18 13.68 -7.78
N GLN A 168 9.67 12.75 -6.96
CA GLN A 168 10.50 11.64 -7.44
C GLN A 168 9.73 10.61 -8.28
N HIS A 169 8.50 10.32 -7.90
CA HIS A 169 7.71 9.24 -8.49
C HIS A 169 6.35 9.69 -9.03
N GLN A 170 5.93 10.92 -8.72
CA GLN A 170 4.65 11.49 -9.15
C GLN A 170 4.86 12.91 -9.67
N SER A 171 4.07 13.32 -10.67
CA SER A 171 4.08 14.69 -11.20
C SER A 171 3.18 15.61 -10.40
N LEU A 172 3.46 16.92 -10.38
CA LEU A 172 2.61 17.89 -9.69
C LEU A 172 1.21 17.93 -10.29
N ASN A 173 1.09 17.89 -11.63
CA ASN A 173 -0.19 17.96 -12.34
C ASN A 173 -1.10 16.79 -11.93
N GLU A 174 -0.57 15.57 -11.91
CA GLU A 174 -1.33 14.38 -11.55
C GLU A 174 -1.80 14.42 -10.10
N ILE A 175 -0.91 14.74 -9.14
CA ILE A 175 -1.33 14.84 -7.74
C ILE A 175 -2.34 15.97 -7.53
N THR A 176 -2.19 17.09 -8.24
CA THR A 176 -3.07 18.25 -8.14
C THR A 176 -4.48 17.88 -8.59
N TYR A 177 -4.60 17.24 -9.76
CA TYR A 177 -5.88 16.73 -10.27
C TYR A 177 -6.53 15.71 -9.32
N LEU A 178 -5.75 14.79 -8.76
CA LEU A 178 -6.30 13.81 -7.81
C LEU A 178 -6.80 14.49 -6.53
N ILE A 179 -6.01 15.39 -5.93
CA ILE A 179 -6.39 16.10 -4.70
C ILE A 179 -7.60 17.00 -4.92
N GLU A 180 -7.71 17.67 -6.07
CA GLU A 180 -8.88 18.49 -6.44
C GLU A 180 -10.19 17.69 -6.38
N ASN A 181 -10.15 16.42 -6.79
CA ASN A 181 -11.34 15.57 -6.84
C ASN A 181 -11.67 14.87 -5.51
N LEU A 182 -10.83 14.99 -4.47
CA LEU A 182 -11.07 14.42 -3.14
C LEU A 182 -11.94 15.33 -2.26
N THR A 183 -13.18 15.60 -2.68
CA THR A 183 -14.10 16.54 -2.02
C THR A 183 -14.79 15.99 -0.77
N GLN A 184 -14.63 14.69 -0.47
CA GLN A 184 -15.37 13.99 0.60
C GLN A 184 -14.45 13.38 1.69
N LEU A 185 -13.26 13.94 1.90
CA LEU A 185 -12.38 13.49 2.98
C LEU A 185 -12.98 13.77 4.36
N ARG A 186 -12.80 12.84 5.31
CA ARG A 186 -13.33 12.97 6.67
C ARG A 186 -12.41 13.88 7.50
N PRO A 187 -12.89 15.04 8.01
CA PRO A 187 -12.07 15.99 8.75
C PRO A 187 -11.30 15.37 9.93
N LYS A 188 -11.95 14.52 10.72
CA LYS A 188 -11.33 13.88 11.89
C LYS A 188 -10.16 12.97 11.52
N VAL A 189 -10.27 12.25 10.41
CA VAL A 189 -9.23 11.31 9.96
C VAL A 189 -8.05 12.09 9.38
N ILE A 190 -8.32 13.07 8.52
CA ILE A 190 -7.25 13.88 7.94
C ILE A 190 -6.55 14.76 9.00
N GLN A 191 -7.27 15.27 10.00
CA GLN A 191 -6.67 15.97 11.15
C GLN A 191 -5.66 15.08 11.87
N ALA A 192 -6.07 13.88 12.28
CA ALA A 192 -5.20 12.95 12.99
C ALA A 192 -3.98 12.55 12.15
N LEU A 193 -4.17 12.30 10.86
CA LEU A 193 -3.07 12.02 9.93
C LEU A 193 -2.11 13.21 9.77
N LEU A 194 -2.61 14.45 9.68
CA LEU A 194 -1.76 15.63 9.55
C LEU A 194 -0.98 15.93 10.83
N GLU A 195 -1.55 15.65 12.00
CA GLU A 195 -0.86 15.74 13.29
C GLU A 195 0.28 14.71 13.37
N ASP A 196 0.01 13.44 13.05
CA ASP A 196 1.00 12.34 13.09
C ASP A 196 2.01 12.34 11.93
N CYS A 197 1.70 13.02 10.82
CA CYS A 197 2.58 13.01 9.64
C CYS A 197 3.97 13.58 9.96
N HIS A 198 5.04 12.87 9.62
CA HIS A 198 6.41 13.33 9.87
C HIS A 198 6.97 14.22 8.75
N SER A 199 6.23 14.37 7.65
CA SER A 199 6.69 15.13 6.48
C SER A 199 6.06 16.51 6.41
N ILE A 200 6.82 17.52 6.82
CA ILE A 200 6.43 18.94 6.69
C ILE A 200 6.11 19.31 5.22
N LYS A 201 6.81 18.69 4.25
CA LYS A 201 6.50 18.85 2.81
C LYS A 201 5.05 18.47 2.53
N VAL A 202 4.66 17.27 2.97
CA VAL A 202 3.33 16.70 2.71
C VAL A 202 2.25 17.54 3.37
N LYS A 203 2.42 17.92 4.65
CA LYS A 203 1.45 18.77 5.37
C LYS A 203 1.20 20.09 4.64
N ARG A 204 2.28 20.81 4.30
CA ARG A 204 2.18 22.13 3.65
C ARG A 204 1.55 22.04 2.27
N LEU A 205 1.99 21.06 1.47
CA LEU A 205 1.48 20.89 0.12
C LEU A 205 -0.01 20.49 0.15
N PHE A 206 -0.38 19.56 1.02
CA PHE A 206 -1.76 19.12 1.19
C PHE A 206 -2.67 20.29 1.55
N LEU A 207 -2.34 21.03 2.61
CA LEU A 207 -3.16 22.15 3.08
C LEU A 207 -3.25 23.26 2.03
N HIS A 208 -2.14 23.54 1.33
CA HIS A 208 -2.13 24.53 0.26
C HIS A 208 -3.09 24.17 -0.88
N LEU A 209 -3.03 22.94 -1.39
CA LEU A 209 -3.90 22.47 -2.46
C LEU A 209 -5.37 22.45 -2.02
N CYS A 210 -5.64 21.93 -0.82
CA CYS A 210 -7.02 21.81 -0.33
C CYS A 210 -7.68 23.16 -0.07
N GLU A 211 -6.92 24.15 0.39
CA GLU A 211 -7.39 25.52 0.50
C GLU A 211 -7.60 26.17 -0.87
N GLN A 212 -6.69 25.95 -1.82
CA GLN A 212 -6.81 26.47 -3.18
C GLN A 212 -8.08 25.95 -3.88
N PHE A 213 -8.42 24.68 -3.67
CA PHE A 213 -9.63 24.05 -4.22
C PHE A 213 -10.90 24.30 -3.41
N ASN A 214 -10.80 25.03 -2.29
CA ASN A 214 -11.93 25.35 -1.43
C ASN A 214 -12.72 24.10 -0.98
N HIS A 215 -12.00 23.07 -0.54
CA HIS A 215 -12.62 21.82 -0.10
C HIS A 215 -13.58 22.07 1.08
N PRO A 216 -14.85 21.60 1.04
CA PRO A 216 -15.85 21.92 2.07
C PRO A 216 -15.46 21.51 3.49
N TRP A 217 -14.69 20.43 3.61
CA TRP A 217 -14.21 19.87 4.87
C TRP A 217 -12.99 20.60 5.43
N PHE A 218 -12.33 21.47 4.67
CA PHE A 218 -11.08 22.13 5.06
C PHE A 218 -11.27 23.06 6.27
N SER A 219 -12.39 23.78 6.33
CA SER A 219 -12.73 24.69 7.43
C SER A 219 -12.93 23.99 8.77
N SER A 220 -13.11 22.66 8.77
CA SER A 220 -13.25 21.84 9.98
C SER A 220 -11.91 21.42 10.59
N LEU A 221 -10.78 21.76 9.96
CA LEU A 221 -9.45 21.45 10.47
C LEU A 221 -9.00 22.47 11.52
N ASP A 222 -8.36 21.97 12.57
CA ASP A 222 -7.64 22.80 13.53
C ASP A 222 -6.18 22.88 13.11
N LEU A 223 -5.86 23.90 12.31
CA LEU A 223 -4.50 24.11 11.80
C LEU A 223 -3.50 24.46 12.91
N THR A 224 -3.95 24.86 14.09
CA THR A 224 -3.05 25.22 15.21
C THR A 224 -2.34 24.00 15.80
N LYS A 225 -2.92 22.81 15.62
CA LYS A 225 -2.36 21.52 16.07
C LYS A 225 -1.41 20.88 15.06
N ILE A 226 -1.35 21.42 13.84
CA ILE A 226 -0.58 20.83 12.75
C ILE A 226 0.77 21.54 12.67
N ASP A 227 1.85 20.84 13.05
CA ASP A 227 3.20 21.39 12.90
C ASP A 227 3.57 21.52 11.41
N LEU A 228 3.61 22.75 10.92
CA LEU A 228 4.08 23.08 9.56
C LEU A 228 5.59 23.35 9.53
N GLY A 229 6.32 23.20 10.63
CA GLY A 229 7.76 23.41 10.71
C GLY A 229 8.18 24.85 10.37
N LYS A 230 9.50 25.06 10.38
CA LYS A 230 10.11 26.39 10.15
C LYS A 230 10.80 26.43 8.77
N GLY A 231 11.02 27.65 8.26
CA GLY A 231 11.74 27.86 7.00
C GLY A 231 10.92 27.70 5.72
N LYS A 232 11.46 28.22 4.61
CA LYS A 232 10.90 28.09 3.26
C LYS A 232 11.26 26.72 2.67
N ARG A 233 10.37 26.14 1.86
CA ARG A 233 10.62 24.88 1.14
C ARG A 233 10.34 25.07 -0.34
N VAL A 234 11.31 24.72 -1.17
CA VAL A 234 11.20 24.73 -2.63
C VAL A 234 11.06 23.29 -3.08
N LEU A 235 9.94 22.93 -3.70
CA LEU A 235 9.70 21.52 -4.07
C LEU A 235 10.18 21.17 -5.48
N ALA A 236 10.26 22.15 -6.38
CA ALA A 236 10.89 22.01 -7.69
C ALA A 236 11.49 23.36 -8.14
N LYS A 237 12.32 23.33 -9.19
CA LYS A 237 12.91 24.56 -9.75
C LYS A 237 11.82 25.41 -10.42
N GLY A 238 11.88 26.72 -10.18
CA GLY A 238 10.95 27.70 -10.73
C GLY A 238 9.61 27.78 -9.98
N GLY A 239 8.79 28.75 -10.37
CA GLY A 239 7.40 28.90 -9.94
C GLY A 239 7.12 29.88 -8.80
N LYS A 240 5.96 29.72 -8.18
CA LYS A 240 5.33 30.71 -7.29
C LYS A 240 5.55 30.38 -5.82
N TYR A 241 5.88 31.39 -5.03
CA TYR A 241 5.97 31.28 -3.58
C TYR A 241 4.62 31.57 -2.93
N PHE A 242 4.21 30.71 -2.00
CA PHE A 242 3.00 30.80 -1.20
C PHE A 242 3.37 31.10 0.26
N PRO A 243 3.27 32.38 0.70
CA PRO A 243 3.76 32.80 2.01
C PRO A 243 3.10 32.09 3.18
N LYS A 244 1.78 31.83 3.10
CA LYS A 244 0.99 31.18 4.16
C LYS A 244 1.58 29.81 4.55
N TYR A 245 2.00 29.02 3.56
CA TYR A 245 2.56 27.69 3.77
C TYR A 245 4.09 27.64 3.66
N LYS A 246 4.75 28.79 3.43
CA LYS A 246 6.21 28.90 3.21
C LYS A 246 6.70 27.87 2.17
N LEU A 247 5.96 27.76 1.07
CA LEU A 247 6.13 26.73 0.05
C LEU A 247 6.32 27.39 -1.33
N SER A 248 7.30 26.95 -2.10
CA SER A 248 7.42 27.29 -3.52
C SER A 248 7.09 26.06 -4.36
N LEU A 249 6.17 26.24 -5.29
CA LEU A 249 5.74 25.22 -6.24
C LEU A 249 6.03 25.67 -7.67
N PRO A 250 6.41 24.76 -8.58
CA PRO A 250 6.52 25.08 -9.99
C PRO A 250 5.17 25.54 -10.52
N GLU A 251 5.16 26.36 -11.56
CA GLU A 251 3.94 26.65 -12.30
C GLU A 251 3.44 25.35 -12.93
N VAL A 252 2.18 25.01 -12.65
CA VAL A 252 1.45 23.98 -13.37
C VAL A 252 1.29 24.52 -14.79
N LYS A 253 2.03 23.98 -15.75
CA LYS A 253 1.75 24.26 -17.16
C LYS A 253 0.43 23.57 -17.48
N GLU A 254 -0.57 24.39 -17.83
CA GLU A 254 -1.82 23.95 -18.47
C GLU A 254 -1.54 23.18 -19.76
#